data_AF-A0AAV2SAZ2-F1
#
_entry.id   AF-A0AAV2SAZ2-F1
#
_cell.length_a   1.000
_cell.length_b   1.000
_cell.length_c   1.000
_cell.angle_alpha   90.00
_cell.angle_beta   90.00
_cell.angle_gamma   90.00
#
_symmetry.space_group_name_H-M   'P 1'
#
loop_
_entity.id
_entity.type
_entity.pdbx_description
1 polymer ?
#
loop_
_entity_poly.entity_id
_entity_poly.type
_entity_poly.pdbx_seq_one_letter_code
_entity_poly.pdbx_strand_id
1 'polypeptide(L)'
;DESKRRSFDLILPRPNPEKDWPGLEDGTTYKFRLNAAAKLGEQAFSEVVLRTNTPPLSGTFKASPLRGEALLTEFTLEGSGWSDDPEDLPLKYTFGHRINGKTTWLVTTTDEVPQAKLKLPADSSTSTVTAVLRICDNYGACSEAVSEDIIVSLPNEVPMSVLGSIGEEFSNNLVEDESAQESLGLATSALDTLKAMDSKDQWEKMSLVVEFGLQQKMTELKNRVKDNPESLAGSLDLLEGTNDLVGDLEPSQETMQDLLSLKRKIVSILTGITVPENEALGVVSPGLGASDALKSLYYPSSDEALEAARGRPNT
;
A
#
# COMPACT_ATOMS: atom_id res chain seq x y z
N ASP A 1 19.69 28.12 26.72
CA ASP A 1 20.24 26.79 26.46
C ASP A 1 19.07 25.87 26.11
N GLU A 2 18.73 25.78 24.82
CA GLU A 2 17.59 24.98 24.34
C GLU A 2 17.89 23.47 24.32
N SER A 3 19.15 23.09 24.60
CA SER A 3 19.65 21.70 24.53
C SER A 3 19.15 20.76 25.63
N LYS A 4 18.28 21.23 26.54
CA LYS A 4 17.76 20.44 27.69
C LYS A 4 16.22 20.33 27.76
N ARG A 5 15.49 20.70 26.70
CA ARG A 5 14.04 20.45 26.66
C ARG A 5 13.80 18.94 26.46
N ARG A 6 13.18 18.28 27.44
CA ARG A 6 12.64 16.92 27.24
C ARG A 6 11.47 17.03 26.27
N SER A 7 11.56 16.38 25.11
CA SER A 7 10.39 16.19 24.24
C SER A 7 9.41 15.26 24.95
N PHE A 8 8.13 15.60 24.88
CA PHE A 8 7.03 14.72 25.21
C PHE A 8 6.16 14.63 23.98
N ASP A 9 6.22 13.48 23.32
CA ASP A 9 5.45 13.26 22.10
C ASP A 9 3.99 13.02 22.49
N LEU A 10 3.07 13.75 21.86
CA LEU A 10 1.65 13.50 22.01
C LEU A 10 1.30 12.25 21.21
N ILE A 11 1.14 11.12 21.90
CA ILE A 11 0.71 9.86 21.29
C ILE A 11 -0.78 9.71 21.50
N LEU A 12 -1.56 9.82 20.41
CA LEU A 12 -2.99 9.58 20.46
C LEU A 12 -3.27 8.08 20.37
N PRO A 13 -4.17 7.54 21.22
CA PRO A 13 -4.56 6.14 21.12
C PRO A 13 -5.32 5.91 19.82
N ARG A 14 -5.13 4.72 19.22
CA ARG A 14 -5.94 4.27 18.10
C ARG A 14 -7.42 4.17 18.50
N PRO A 15 -8.36 4.33 17.55
CA PRO A 15 -9.77 4.03 17.77
C PRO A 15 -9.95 2.71 18.51
N ASN A 16 -10.70 2.74 19.60
CA ASN A 16 -11.05 1.57 20.39
C ASN A 16 -12.55 1.61 20.69
N PRO A 17 -13.37 0.91 19.87
CA PRO A 17 -14.81 0.82 20.07
C PRO A 17 -15.20 0.16 21.40
N GLU A 18 -14.34 -0.69 21.97
CA GLU A 18 -14.58 -1.32 23.27
C GLU A 18 -14.39 -0.35 24.44
N LYS A 19 -13.80 0.83 24.20
CA LYS A 19 -13.54 1.88 25.18
C LYS A 19 -14.23 3.22 24.84
N ASP A 20 -15.23 3.21 23.95
CA ASP A 20 -15.93 4.41 23.47
C ASP A 20 -14.99 5.50 22.92
N TRP A 21 -13.83 5.11 22.39
CA TRP A 21 -12.92 6.04 21.73
C TRP A 21 -12.99 5.83 20.21
N PRO A 22 -13.75 6.65 19.46
CA PRO A 22 -13.87 6.51 18.01
C PRO A 22 -12.61 6.95 17.25
N GLY A 23 -11.65 7.59 17.93
CA GLY A 23 -10.56 8.31 17.29
C GLY A 23 -10.86 9.81 17.16
N LEU A 24 -9.99 10.51 16.44
CA LEU A 24 -10.28 11.87 16.01
C LEU A 24 -11.13 11.82 14.74
N GLU A 25 -12.13 12.68 14.64
CA GLU A 25 -12.95 12.84 13.45
C GLU A 25 -12.20 13.65 12.39
N ASP A 26 -12.43 13.35 11.11
CA ASP A 26 -11.82 14.05 9.98
C ASP A 26 -12.25 15.52 9.93
N GLY A 27 -11.37 16.41 9.49
CA GLY A 27 -11.63 17.85 9.35
C GLY A 27 -11.95 18.62 10.63
N THR A 28 -11.84 17.98 11.78
CA THR A 28 -12.29 18.49 13.07
C THR A 28 -11.16 19.19 13.80
N THR A 29 -11.48 20.35 14.38
CA THR A 29 -10.52 21.13 15.16
C THR A 29 -10.56 20.69 16.62
N TYR A 30 -9.44 20.17 17.11
CA TYR A 30 -9.24 19.76 18.49
C TYR A 30 -8.32 20.72 19.23
N LYS A 31 -8.62 20.95 20.51
CA LYS A 31 -7.76 21.70 21.42
C LYS A 31 -7.20 20.75 22.49
N PHE A 32 -5.90 20.51 22.43
CA PHE A 32 -5.20 19.70 23.43
C PHE A 32 -4.62 20.62 24.50
N ARG A 33 -4.76 20.22 25.77
CA ARG A 33 -4.14 20.90 26.92
C ARG A 33 -3.25 19.91 27.67
N LEU A 34 -1.97 20.23 27.78
CA LEU A 34 -1.05 19.56 28.68
C LEU A 34 -1.05 20.30 30.03
N ASN A 35 -1.38 19.61 31.11
CA ASN A 35 -1.27 20.15 32.46
C ASN A 35 -0.04 19.54 33.14
N ALA A 36 0.80 20.37 33.74
CA ALA A 36 1.95 19.96 34.53
C ALA A 36 1.76 20.43 35.97
N ALA A 37 1.99 19.53 36.92
CA ALA A 37 1.93 19.83 38.35
C ALA A 37 3.28 19.50 39.02
N ALA A 38 3.85 20.46 39.75
CA ALA A 38 5.02 20.24 40.58
C ALA A 38 4.62 19.65 41.93
N LYS A 39 5.53 18.86 42.55
CA LYS A 39 5.32 18.26 43.89
C LYS A 39 4.96 19.29 44.98
N LEU A 40 5.35 20.55 44.79
CA LEU A 40 5.11 21.66 45.71
C LEU A 40 3.81 22.43 45.44
N GLY A 41 2.96 21.93 44.53
CA GLY A 41 1.60 22.46 44.29
C GLY A 41 1.48 23.48 43.15
N GLU A 42 2.58 23.91 42.54
CA GLU A 42 2.53 24.76 41.34
C GLU A 42 1.96 23.97 40.15
N GLN A 43 1.05 24.61 39.41
CA GLN A 43 0.49 24.06 38.18
C GLN A 43 0.78 25.01 37.02
N ALA A 44 1.14 24.43 35.88
CA ALA A 44 1.27 25.13 34.61
C ALA A 44 0.51 24.35 33.54
N PHE A 45 0.09 25.02 32.48
CA PHE A 45 -0.48 24.35 31.33
C PHE A 45 0.05 24.93 30.03
N SER A 46 -0.01 24.12 28.97
CA SER A 46 0.21 24.53 27.59
C SER A 46 -0.93 24.00 26.74
N GLU A 47 -1.31 24.74 25.70
CA GLU A 47 -2.39 24.35 24.79
C GLU A 47 -1.92 24.39 23.35
N VAL A 48 -2.43 23.46 22.54
CA VAL A 48 -2.26 23.46 21.10
C VAL A 48 -3.62 23.20 20.45
N VAL A 49 -3.88 23.89 19.34
CA VAL A 49 -5.07 23.69 18.51
C VAL A 49 -4.61 23.07 17.20
N LEU A 50 -5.20 21.94 16.82
CA LEU A 50 -4.88 21.19 15.61
C LEU A 50 -6.18 20.88 14.87
N ARG A 51 -6.14 20.93 13.53
CA ARG A 51 -7.23 20.45 12.67
C ARG A 51 -6.77 19.13 12.06
N THR A 52 -7.62 18.11 12.12
CA THR A 52 -7.38 16.85 11.41
C THR A 52 -7.57 17.04 9.92
N ASN A 53 -6.82 16.26 9.13
CA ASN A 53 -6.93 16.27 7.68
C ASN A 53 -8.32 15.78 7.21
N THR A 54 -8.72 16.14 5.98
CA THR A 54 -9.90 15.61 5.30
C THR A 54 -9.50 14.99 3.98
N PRO A 55 -10.07 13.85 3.56
CA PRO A 55 -9.80 13.32 2.24
C PRO A 55 -10.38 14.22 1.14
N PRO A 56 -9.84 14.15 -0.09
CA PRO A 56 -10.31 14.94 -1.23
C PRO A 56 -11.81 14.78 -1.49
N LEU A 57 -12.51 15.88 -1.78
CA LEU A 57 -13.96 15.91 -1.94
C LEU A 57 -14.39 16.13 -3.38
N SER A 58 -15.54 15.50 -3.71
CA SER A 58 -16.33 15.68 -4.93
C SER A 58 -15.60 15.32 -6.22
N GLY A 59 -16.24 14.55 -7.10
CA GLY A 59 -15.67 14.28 -8.41
C GLY A 59 -16.54 13.29 -9.17
N THR A 60 -16.25 13.14 -10.45
CA THR A 60 -16.81 12.08 -11.28
C THR A 60 -15.70 11.17 -11.73
N PHE A 61 -16.04 9.89 -11.91
CA PHE A 61 -15.14 8.90 -12.44
C PHE A 61 -15.88 8.07 -13.48
N LYS A 62 -15.29 7.93 -14.67
CA LYS A 62 -15.92 7.26 -15.81
C LYS A 62 -14.92 6.37 -16.53
N ALA A 63 -15.46 5.33 -17.16
CA ALA A 63 -14.73 4.42 -18.01
C ALA A 63 -15.35 4.37 -19.41
N SER A 64 -14.53 4.25 -20.44
CA SER A 64 -14.99 4.08 -21.83
C SER A 64 -13.96 3.31 -22.66
N PRO A 65 -14.37 2.33 -23.50
CA PRO A 65 -15.73 1.82 -23.67
C PRO A 65 -16.19 0.98 -22.46
N LEU A 66 -17.48 0.64 -22.35
CA LEU A 66 -18.00 -0.25 -21.30
C LEU A 66 -18.02 -1.73 -21.70
N ARG A 67 -17.45 -2.07 -22.87
CA ARG A 67 -17.32 -3.45 -23.36
C ARG A 67 -16.02 -3.62 -24.14
N GLY A 68 -15.37 -4.76 -23.98
CA GLY A 68 -14.15 -5.10 -24.73
C GLY A 68 -13.61 -6.50 -24.44
N GLU A 69 -12.47 -6.81 -25.04
CA GLU A 69 -11.71 -8.03 -24.82
C GLU A 69 -10.52 -7.79 -23.87
N ALA A 70 -10.31 -8.73 -22.95
CA ALA A 70 -9.26 -8.64 -21.95
C ALA A 70 -7.88 -8.53 -22.59
N LEU A 71 -6.99 -7.71 -22.00
CA LEU A 71 -5.63 -7.44 -22.47
C LEU A 71 -5.50 -6.83 -23.89
N LEU A 72 -6.58 -6.72 -24.65
CA LEU A 72 -6.56 -6.24 -26.05
C LEU A 72 -7.22 -4.88 -26.19
N THR A 73 -8.40 -4.69 -25.59
CA THR A 73 -9.13 -3.43 -25.69
C THR A 73 -8.51 -2.38 -24.76
N GLU A 74 -8.22 -1.20 -25.30
CA GLU A 74 -7.80 -0.05 -24.50
C GLU A 74 -9.03 0.64 -23.91
N PHE A 75 -9.08 0.69 -22.58
CA PHE A 75 -10.08 1.39 -21.80
C PHE A 75 -9.50 2.69 -21.29
N THR A 76 -10.22 3.79 -21.52
CA THR A 76 -9.89 5.10 -20.95
C THR A 76 -10.66 5.28 -19.66
N LEU A 77 -9.93 5.47 -18.56
CA LEU A 77 -10.45 5.80 -17.24
C LEU A 77 -10.16 7.27 -16.97
N GLU A 78 -11.17 8.04 -16.57
CA GLU A 78 -11.04 9.50 -16.41
C GLU A 78 -11.70 9.95 -15.11
N GLY A 79 -10.89 10.57 -14.25
CA GLY A 79 -11.34 11.30 -13.07
C GLY A 79 -11.50 12.78 -13.38
N SER A 80 -12.50 13.44 -12.80
CA SER A 80 -12.68 14.89 -13.00
C SER A 80 -13.38 15.55 -11.82
N GLY A 81 -13.00 16.78 -11.53
CA GLY A 81 -13.67 17.64 -10.55
C GLY A 81 -13.27 17.39 -9.10
N TRP A 82 -12.21 16.63 -8.85
CA TRP A 82 -11.62 16.42 -7.52
C TRP A 82 -10.92 17.67 -7.00
N SER A 83 -11.15 17.97 -5.72
CA SER A 83 -10.62 19.16 -5.06
C SER A 83 -10.31 18.88 -3.60
N ASP A 84 -9.36 19.63 -3.05
CA ASP A 84 -8.99 19.59 -1.64
C ASP A 84 -8.55 20.96 -1.14
N ASP A 85 -8.32 21.08 0.16
CA ASP A 85 -7.76 22.28 0.77
C ASP A 85 -6.38 22.59 0.14
N PRO A 86 -6.05 23.86 -0.17
CA PRO A 86 -4.83 24.20 -0.91
C PRO A 86 -3.52 23.76 -0.27
N GLU A 87 -3.52 23.54 1.06
CA GLU A 87 -2.37 23.08 1.83
C GLU A 87 -2.15 21.55 1.68
N ASP A 88 -3.16 20.82 1.22
CA ASP A 88 -3.16 19.35 1.11
C ASP A 88 -2.83 18.87 -0.32
N LEU A 89 -2.71 19.81 -1.27
CA LEU A 89 -2.27 19.57 -2.66
C LEU A 89 -0.74 19.31 -2.75
N PRO A 90 -0.25 18.58 -3.77
CA PRO A 90 -0.99 18.03 -4.92
C PRO A 90 -1.73 16.72 -4.62
N LEU A 91 -2.75 16.42 -5.44
CA LEU A 91 -3.47 15.15 -5.39
C LEU A 91 -2.76 14.07 -6.20
N LYS A 92 -2.76 12.84 -5.67
CA LYS A 92 -2.27 11.62 -6.30
C LYS A 92 -3.47 10.74 -6.69
N TYR A 93 -3.54 10.36 -7.96
CA TYR A 93 -4.65 9.57 -8.53
C TYR A 93 -4.17 8.19 -8.93
N THR A 94 -4.66 7.16 -8.26
CA THR A 94 -4.35 5.76 -8.54
C THR A 94 -5.54 5.08 -9.18
N PHE A 95 -5.37 4.62 -10.41
CA PHE A 95 -6.37 3.88 -11.17
C PHE A 95 -6.17 2.38 -11.03
N GLY A 96 -7.27 1.65 -11.06
CA GLY A 96 -7.26 0.20 -10.98
C GLY A 96 -8.57 -0.41 -11.42
N HIS A 97 -8.73 -1.69 -11.11
CA HIS A 97 -9.98 -2.41 -11.34
C HIS A 97 -10.38 -3.25 -10.14
N ARG A 98 -11.65 -3.66 -10.12
CA ARG A 98 -12.23 -4.54 -9.13
C ARG A 98 -13.00 -5.66 -9.81
N ILE A 99 -12.65 -6.89 -9.47
CA ILE A 99 -13.31 -8.12 -9.94
C ILE A 99 -13.60 -8.98 -8.72
N ASN A 100 -14.86 -9.41 -8.56
CA ASN A 100 -15.32 -10.22 -7.41
C ASN A 100 -14.93 -9.64 -6.03
N GLY A 101 -14.88 -8.31 -5.92
CA GLY A 101 -14.50 -7.62 -4.68
C GLY A 101 -12.99 -7.49 -4.43
N LYS A 102 -12.13 -8.18 -5.20
CA LYS A 102 -10.66 -7.97 -5.19
C LYS A 102 -10.36 -6.71 -5.97
N THR A 103 -9.63 -5.77 -5.35
CA THR A 103 -9.20 -4.52 -6.00
C THR A 103 -7.74 -4.62 -6.37
N THR A 104 -7.38 -4.24 -7.59
CA THR A 104 -6.02 -4.26 -8.10
C THR A 104 -5.68 -2.89 -8.70
N TRP A 105 -4.67 -2.24 -8.13
CA TRP A 105 -4.15 -0.95 -8.59
C TRP A 105 -3.17 -1.16 -9.74
N LEU A 106 -3.18 -0.28 -10.74
CA LEU A 106 -2.46 -0.47 -12.00
C LEU A 106 -1.59 0.71 -12.41
N VAL A 107 -1.99 1.94 -12.10
CA VAL A 107 -1.22 3.12 -12.48
C VAL A 107 -1.55 4.28 -11.56
N THR A 108 -0.54 5.08 -11.28
CA THR A 108 -0.69 6.31 -10.51
C THR A 108 -0.19 7.52 -11.30
N THR A 109 -0.91 8.64 -11.23
CA THR A 109 -0.55 9.93 -11.83
C THR A 109 -0.86 11.10 -10.90
N THR A 110 -0.17 12.22 -11.09
CA THR A 110 -0.42 13.52 -10.45
C THR A 110 -0.84 14.59 -11.47
N ASP A 111 -1.22 14.16 -12.68
CA ASP A 111 -1.63 15.07 -13.76
C ASP A 111 -2.87 15.90 -13.39
N GLU A 112 -2.92 17.14 -13.87
CA GLU A 112 -4.08 18.04 -13.68
C GLU A 112 -5.38 17.47 -14.28
N VAL A 113 -5.26 16.66 -15.33
CA VAL A 113 -6.36 15.91 -15.94
C VAL A 113 -6.08 14.44 -15.72
N PRO A 114 -6.57 13.86 -14.60
CA PRO A 114 -6.22 12.49 -14.23
C PRO A 114 -6.93 11.51 -15.17
N GLN A 115 -6.16 10.92 -16.06
CA GLN A 115 -6.60 9.94 -17.04
C GLN A 115 -5.61 8.77 -17.12
N ALA A 116 -6.14 7.56 -17.28
CA ALA A 116 -5.36 6.36 -17.52
C ALA A 116 -5.93 5.58 -18.72
N LYS A 117 -5.02 5.03 -19.53
CA LYS A 117 -5.36 4.09 -20.60
C LYS A 117 -4.89 2.71 -20.21
N LEU A 118 -5.83 1.82 -19.96
CA LEU A 118 -5.56 0.49 -19.39
C LEU A 118 -6.17 -0.61 -20.23
N LYS A 119 -5.52 -1.76 -20.24
CA LYS A 119 -6.08 -2.99 -20.78
C LYS A 119 -6.51 -3.86 -19.61
N LEU A 120 -7.83 -3.96 -19.42
CA LEU A 120 -8.40 -4.63 -18.25
C LEU A 120 -8.34 -6.15 -18.39
N PRO A 121 -8.25 -6.89 -17.26
CA PRO A 121 -8.26 -8.35 -17.28
C PRO A 121 -9.67 -8.93 -17.32
N ALA A 122 -9.74 -10.25 -17.49
CA ALA A 122 -10.93 -11.06 -17.23
C ALA A 122 -10.53 -12.37 -16.53
N ASP A 123 -11.34 -12.79 -15.56
CA ASP A 123 -11.13 -13.99 -14.73
C ASP A 123 -11.99 -15.20 -15.17
N SER A 124 -12.84 -15.01 -16.16
CA SER A 124 -13.83 -15.98 -16.64
C SER A 124 -14.26 -15.62 -18.05
N SER A 125 -15.02 -16.49 -18.73
CA SER A 125 -15.48 -16.26 -20.12
C SER A 125 -16.08 -14.87 -20.38
N THR A 126 -16.73 -14.29 -19.37
CA THR A 126 -17.17 -12.90 -19.35
C THR A 126 -17.13 -12.40 -17.92
N SER A 127 -16.28 -11.42 -17.67
CA SER A 127 -16.10 -10.80 -16.36
C SER A 127 -16.83 -9.46 -16.31
N THR A 128 -17.42 -9.19 -15.15
CA THR A 128 -17.91 -7.85 -14.81
C THR A 128 -16.80 -7.15 -14.04
N VAL A 129 -16.22 -6.12 -14.64
CA VAL A 129 -15.09 -5.38 -14.11
C VAL A 129 -15.56 -3.99 -13.74
N THR A 130 -15.38 -3.59 -12.49
CA THR A 130 -15.64 -2.21 -12.07
C THR A 130 -14.30 -1.47 -12.05
N ALA A 131 -14.15 -0.38 -12.80
CA ALA A 131 -12.95 0.44 -12.64
C ALA A 131 -12.99 1.16 -11.29
N VAL A 132 -11.84 1.33 -10.66
CA VAL A 132 -11.68 2.05 -9.39
C VAL A 132 -10.69 3.20 -9.54
N LEU A 133 -10.94 4.27 -8.81
CA LEU A 133 -10.06 5.42 -8.67
C LEU A 133 -9.88 5.73 -7.19
N ARG A 134 -8.63 5.78 -6.74
CA ARG A 134 -8.24 6.29 -5.42
C ARG A 134 -7.58 7.64 -5.60
N ILE A 135 -8.00 8.62 -4.80
CA ILE A 135 -7.49 9.99 -4.82
C ILE A 135 -6.99 10.30 -3.43
N CYS A 136 -5.69 10.54 -3.29
CA CYS A 136 -5.07 10.86 -2.01
C CYS A 136 -4.45 12.25 -2.05
N ASP A 137 -4.51 12.94 -0.92
CA ASP A 137 -3.75 14.17 -0.69
C ASP A 137 -2.29 13.88 -0.28
N ASN A 138 -1.49 14.94 -0.11
CA ASN A 138 -0.08 14.84 0.27
C ASN A 138 0.15 14.44 1.74
N TYR A 139 -0.89 14.38 2.56
CA TYR A 139 -0.87 13.89 3.94
C TYR A 139 -1.40 12.45 4.07
N GLY A 140 -1.82 11.83 2.95
CA GLY A 140 -2.24 10.44 2.85
C GLY A 140 -3.71 10.17 3.16
N ALA A 141 -4.58 11.20 3.32
CA ALA A 141 -6.02 10.92 3.37
C ALA A 141 -6.55 10.70 1.96
N CYS A 142 -7.42 9.70 1.80
CA CYS A 142 -7.84 9.24 0.49
C CYS A 142 -9.36 9.09 0.37
N SER A 143 -9.87 9.40 -0.81
CA SER A 143 -11.22 9.09 -1.28
C SER A 143 -11.17 8.03 -2.38
N GLU A 144 -12.24 7.25 -2.52
CA GLU A 144 -12.38 6.28 -3.62
C GLU A 144 -13.66 6.54 -4.42
N ALA A 145 -13.58 6.31 -5.73
CA ALA A 145 -14.71 6.32 -6.65
C ALA A 145 -14.68 5.12 -7.59
N VAL A 146 -15.84 4.79 -8.14
CA VAL A 146 -16.03 3.64 -9.05
C VAL A 146 -16.75 4.07 -10.32
N SER A 147 -16.44 3.40 -11.43
CA SER A 147 -17.15 3.60 -12.70
C SER A 147 -18.44 2.79 -12.77
N GLU A 148 -19.19 2.94 -13.87
CA GLU A 148 -20.13 1.92 -14.32
C GLU A 148 -19.42 0.60 -14.61
N ASP A 149 -20.16 -0.51 -14.56
CA ASP A 149 -19.62 -1.84 -14.84
C ASP A 149 -19.20 -1.98 -16.31
N ILE A 150 -18.01 -2.54 -16.50
CA ILE A 150 -17.38 -2.83 -17.78
C ILE A 150 -17.47 -4.34 -18.02
N ILE A 151 -18.02 -4.74 -19.17
CA ILE A 151 -18.10 -6.15 -19.55
C ILE A 151 -16.87 -6.53 -20.37
N VAL A 152 -16.02 -7.39 -19.81
CA VAL A 152 -14.78 -7.83 -20.46
C VAL A 152 -14.87 -9.32 -20.79
N SER A 153 -14.73 -9.69 -22.06
CA SER A 153 -14.69 -11.10 -22.49
C SER A 153 -13.25 -11.59 -22.65
N LEU A 154 -13.03 -12.90 -22.46
CA LEU A 154 -11.74 -13.49 -22.81
C LEU A 154 -11.53 -13.41 -24.33
N PRO A 155 -10.32 -13.02 -24.79
CA PRO A 155 -9.97 -13.13 -26.20
C PRO A 155 -9.76 -14.61 -26.58
N ASN A 156 -9.83 -14.91 -27.87
CA ASN A 156 -9.49 -16.25 -28.37
C ASN A 156 -7.97 -16.50 -28.32
N GLU A 157 -7.17 -15.45 -28.48
CA GLU A 157 -5.71 -15.48 -28.42
C GLU A 157 -5.19 -14.12 -27.96
N VAL A 158 -4.09 -14.12 -27.19
CA VAL A 158 -3.33 -12.89 -26.89
C VAL A 158 -2.04 -12.93 -27.70
N PRO A 159 -1.77 -11.96 -28.59
CA PRO A 159 -0.52 -11.93 -29.34
C PRO A 159 0.70 -11.83 -28.41
N MET A 160 1.78 -12.56 -28.72
CA MET A 160 3.02 -12.49 -27.93
C MET A 160 3.62 -11.08 -27.87
N SER A 161 3.34 -10.21 -28.84
CA SER A 161 3.73 -8.79 -28.79
C SER A 161 3.02 -8.04 -27.66
N VAL A 162 1.75 -8.35 -27.39
CA VAL A 162 1.00 -7.75 -26.28
C VAL A 162 1.57 -8.21 -24.94
N LEU A 163 1.85 -9.51 -24.80
CA LEU A 163 2.49 -10.05 -23.60
C LEU A 163 3.91 -9.49 -23.41
N GLY A 164 4.66 -9.30 -24.50
CA GLY A 164 5.97 -8.65 -24.47
C GLY A 164 5.89 -7.22 -23.95
N SER A 165 4.93 -6.42 -24.43
CA SER A 165 4.72 -5.05 -23.94
C SER A 165 4.29 -5.01 -22.48
N ILE A 166 3.41 -5.92 -22.03
CA ILE A 166 3.02 -6.02 -20.62
C ILE A 166 4.23 -6.38 -19.75
N GLY A 167 5.05 -7.34 -20.19
CA GLY A 167 6.26 -7.75 -19.46
C GLY A 167 7.31 -6.63 -19.39
N GLU A 168 7.45 -5.83 -20.44
CA GLU A 168 8.31 -4.65 -20.46
C GLU A 168 7.79 -3.55 -19.50
N GLU A 169 6.50 -3.24 -19.56
CA GLU A 169 5.86 -2.27 -18.65
C GLU A 169 5.99 -2.69 -17.19
N PHE A 170 5.71 -3.97 -16.89
CA PHE A 170 5.95 -4.55 -15.58
C PHE A 170 7.40 -4.37 -15.13
N SER A 171 8.36 -4.76 -15.97
CA SER A 171 9.78 -4.70 -15.62
C SER A 171 10.24 -3.27 -15.35
N ASN A 172 9.78 -2.31 -16.17
CA ASN A 172 10.14 -0.90 -16.04
C ASN A 172 9.52 -0.28 -14.78
N ASN A 173 8.24 -0.51 -14.53
CA ASN A 173 7.53 0.06 -13.38
C ASN A 173 7.95 -0.60 -12.06
N LEU A 174 8.47 -1.83 -12.07
CA LEU A 174 8.95 -2.50 -10.85
C LEU A 174 10.28 -1.91 -10.34
N VAL A 175 11.04 -1.19 -11.20
CA VAL A 175 12.31 -0.55 -10.80
C VAL A 175 12.07 0.53 -9.75
N GLU A 176 11.02 1.33 -9.89
CA GLU A 176 10.69 2.39 -8.95
C GLU A 176 10.02 1.82 -7.69
N ASP A 177 10.41 2.28 -6.51
CA ASP A 177 9.86 1.79 -5.24
C ASP A 177 8.37 2.12 -5.11
N GLU A 178 7.94 3.29 -5.60
CA GLU A 178 6.58 3.81 -5.46
C GLU A 178 5.55 3.22 -6.43
N SER A 179 5.99 2.51 -7.47
CA SER A 179 5.08 1.86 -8.44
C SER A 179 5.15 0.33 -8.40
N ALA A 180 5.81 -0.23 -7.37
CA ALA A 180 5.97 -1.67 -7.24
C ALA A 180 4.63 -2.39 -7.12
N GLN A 181 3.68 -1.84 -6.37
CA GLN A 181 2.35 -2.43 -6.20
C GLN A 181 1.56 -2.43 -7.51
N GLU A 182 1.53 -1.30 -8.21
CA GLU A 182 0.85 -1.13 -9.50
C GLU A 182 1.43 -2.06 -10.56
N SER A 183 2.75 -2.18 -10.60
CA SER A 183 3.44 -3.07 -11.51
C SER A 183 3.06 -4.53 -11.25
N LEU A 184 3.00 -4.95 -9.98
CA LEU A 184 2.52 -6.28 -9.63
C LEU A 184 1.04 -6.46 -9.96
N GLY A 185 0.21 -5.42 -9.81
CA GLY A 185 -1.19 -5.45 -10.22
C GLY A 185 -1.36 -5.70 -11.73
N LEU A 186 -0.50 -5.10 -12.56
CA LEU A 186 -0.47 -5.36 -14.00
C LEU A 186 -0.11 -6.83 -14.30
N ALA A 187 0.92 -7.35 -13.63
CA ALA A 187 1.34 -8.74 -13.78
C ALA A 187 0.24 -9.73 -13.34
N THR A 188 -0.37 -9.52 -12.17
CA THR A 188 -1.49 -10.33 -11.67
C THR A 188 -2.65 -10.33 -12.66
N SER A 189 -3.03 -9.15 -13.17
CA SER A 189 -4.10 -9.01 -14.15
C SER A 189 -3.85 -9.84 -15.43
N ALA A 190 -2.61 -9.85 -15.92
CA ALA A 190 -2.23 -10.64 -17.08
C ALA A 190 -2.26 -12.14 -16.78
N LEU A 191 -1.69 -12.57 -15.65
CA LEU A 191 -1.65 -13.98 -15.24
C LEU A 191 -3.05 -14.56 -15.01
N ASP A 192 -3.94 -13.81 -14.35
CA ASP A 192 -5.33 -14.20 -14.11
C ASP A 192 -6.07 -14.43 -15.43
N THR A 193 -5.87 -13.52 -16.40
CA THR A 193 -6.47 -13.65 -17.73
C THR A 193 -5.93 -14.87 -18.46
N LEU A 194 -4.61 -15.08 -18.48
CA LEU A 194 -4.00 -16.23 -19.17
C LEU A 194 -4.43 -17.57 -18.55
N LYS A 195 -4.61 -17.60 -17.22
CA LYS A 195 -5.13 -18.74 -16.47
C LYS A 195 -6.60 -19.01 -16.82
N ALA A 196 -7.43 -17.97 -16.88
CA ALA A 196 -8.84 -18.08 -17.30
C ALA A 196 -9.00 -18.53 -18.75
N MET A 197 -8.04 -18.17 -19.63
CA MET A 197 -7.96 -18.64 -21.02
C MET A 197 -7.42 -20.07 -21.18
N ASP A 198 -6.97 -20.74 -20.11
CA ASP A 198 -6.25 -22.03 -20.18
C ASP A 198 -4.99 -21.97 -21.09
N SER A 199 -4.36 -20.80 -21.18
CA SER A 199 -3.22 -20.52 -22.07
C SER A 199 -1.88 -20.86 -21.39
N LYS A 200 -1.67 -22.15 -21.10
CA LYS A 200 -0.56 -22.64 -20.26
C LYS A 200 0.85 -22.15 -20.67
N ASP A 201 1.21 -22.23 -21.95
CA ASP A 201 2.54 -21.81 -22.44
C ASP A 201 2.78 -20.30 -22.26
N GLN A 202 1.75 -19.49 -22.48
CA GLN A 202 1.85 -18.04 -22.29
C GLN A 202 1.91 -17.67 -20.81
N TRP A 203 1.12 -18.36 -20.00
CA TRP A 203 1.14 -18.22 -18.55
C TRP A 203 2.54 -18.54 -18.00
N GLU A 204 3.13 -19.68 -18.36
CA GLU A 204 4.48 -20.08 -17.90
C GLU A 204 5.55 -19.05 -18.28
N LYS A 205 5.48 -18.49 -19.49
CA LYS A 205 6.42 -17.43 -19.93
C LYS A 205 6.24 -16.14 -19.16
N MET A 206 5.00 -15.72 -18.92
CA MET A 206 4.72 -14.52 -18.13
C MET A 206 5.15 -14.70 -16.67
N SER A 207 4.83 -15.85 -16.07
CA SER A 207 5.24 -16.20 -14.70
C SER A 207 6.76 -16.12 -14.53
N LEU A 208 7.54 -16.57 -15.52
CA LEU A 208 9.00 -16.45 -15.49
C LEU A 208 9.50 -15.00 -15.48
N VAL A 209 8.88 -14.12 -16.28
CA VAL A 209 9.22 -12.68 -16.29
C VAL A 209 8.91 -12.05 -14.93
N VAL A 210 7.75 -12.39 -14.37
CA VAL A 210 7.29 -11.88 -13.08
C VAL A 210 8.20 -12.35 -11.93
N GLU A 211 8.52 -13.64 -11.87
CA GLU A 211 9.43 -14.18 -10.87
C GLU A 211 10.82 -13.54 -10.94
N PHE A 212 11.38 -13.41 -12.16
CA PHE A 212 12.69 -12.77 -12.32
C PHE A 212 12.68 -11.32 -11.83
N GLY A 213 11.66 -10.54 -12.21
CA GLY A 213 11.51 -9.16 -11.75
C GLY A 213 11.39 -9.07 -10.23
N LEU A 214 10.56 -9.92 -9.62
CA LEU A 214 10.40 -10.00 -8.16
C LEU A 214 11.72 -10.29 -7.45
N GLN A 215 12.48 -11.28 -7.93
CA GLN A 215 13.77 -11.64 -7.34
C GLN A 215 14.77 -10.46 -7.38
N GLN A 216 14.83 -9.73 -8.50
CA GLN A 216 15.67 -8.54 -8.62
C GLN A 216 15.24 -7.44 -7.63
N LYS A 217 13.94 -7.10 -7.61
CA LYS A 217 13.41 -6.05 -6.74
C LYS A 217 13.55 -6.38 -5.25
N MET A 218 13.28 -7.62 -4.87
CA MET A 218 13.48 -8.06 -3.48
C MET A 218 14.95 -7.99 -3.05
N THR A 219 15.88 -8.36 -3.93
CA THR A 219 17.32 -8.25 -3.65
C THR A 219 17.73 -6.80 -3.45
N GLU A 220 17.26 -5.91 -4.31
CA GLU A 220 17.50 -4.47 -4.22
C GLU A 220 16.97 -3.87 -2.91
N LEU A 221 15.68 -4.10 -2.62
CA LEU A 221 15.02 -3.58 -1.42
C LEU A 221 15.65 -4.13 -0.15
N LYS A 222 15.97 -5.42 -0.09
CA LYS A 222 16.68 -6.02 1.05
C LYS A 222 17.97 -5.26 1.36
N ASN A 223 18.69 -4.76 0.36
CA ASN A 223 19.94 -4.04 0.58
C ASN A 223 19.74 -2.60 1.09
N ARG A 224 18.61 -1.96 0.75
CA ARG A 224 18.33 -0.55 1.04
C ARG A 224 17.44 -0.31 2.27
N VAL A 225 16.55 -1.27 2.59
CA VAL A 225 15.41 -1.12 3.53
C VAL A 225 15.78 -0.63 4.93
N LYS A 226 16.99 -0.93 5.42
CA LYS A 226 17.42 -0.53 6.76
C LYS A 226 17.74 0.97 6.86
N ASP A 227 18.30 1.53 5.80
CA ASP A 227 18.95 2.84 5.84
C ASP A 227 18.20 3.89 4.99
N ASN A 228 17.13 3.49 4.27
CA ASN A 228 16.31 4.38 3.46
C ASN A 228 14.79 4.19 3.75
N PRO A 229 14.10 5.22 4.29
CA PRO A 229 12.65 5.21 4.50
C PRO A 229 11.81 4.94 3.25
N GLU A 230 12.22 5.44 2.08
CA GLU A 230 11.50 5.21 0.81
C GLU A 230 11.52 3.72 0.45
N SER A 231 12.67 3.06 0.63
CA SER A 231 12.77 1.62 0.41
C SER A 231 12.02 0.79 1.44
N LEU A 232 11.74 1.33 2.64
CA LEU A 232 10.84 0.71 3.60
C LEU A 232 9.38 0.79 3.15
N ALA A 233 8.93 1.96 2.67
CA ALA A 233 7.62 2.13 2.07
C ALA A 233 7.44 1.22 0.84
N GLY A 234 8.36 1.28 -0.13
CA GLY A 234 8.33 0.41 -1.31
C GLY A 234 8.41 -1.08 -0.98
N SER A 235 9.06 -1.46 0.13
CA SER A 235 9.04 -2.87 0.58
C SER A 235 7.68 -3.28 1.13
N LEU A 236 6.93 -2.38 1.76
CA LEU A 236 5.55 -2.64 2.19
C LEU A 236 4.62 -2.75 0.99
N ASP A 237 4.75 -1.83 0.02
CA ASP A 237 3.95 -1.82 -1.21
C ASP A 237 4.21 -3.09 -2.05
N LEU A 238 5.46 -3.54 -2.13
CA LEU A 238 5.81 -4.81 -2.77
C LEU A 238 5.17 -6.01 -2.04
N LEU A 239 5.20 -6.03 -0.70
CA LEU A 239 4.56 -7.11 0.07
C LEU A 239 3.04 -7.12 -0.08
N GLU A 240 2.41 -5.95 -0.17
CA GLU A 240 0.98 -5.84 -0.44
C GLU A 240 0.64 -6.38 -1.83
N GLY A 241 1.35 -5.93 -2.88
CA GLY A 241 1.15 -6.41 -4.24
C GLY A 241 1.42 -7.91 -4.39
N THR A 242 2.42 -8.45 -3.70
CA THR A 242 2.74 -9.88 -3.77
C THR A 242 1.75 -10.77 -3.04
N ASN A 243 1.02 -10.26 -2.03
CA ASN A 243 -0.02 -11.03 -1.36
C ASN A 243 -1.10 -11.50 -2.36
N ASP A 244 -1.45 -10.65 -3.32
CA ASP A 244 -2.41 -10.99 -4.37
C ASP A 244 -1.82 -11.91 -5.43
N LEU A 245 -0.53 -11.74 -5.73
CA LEU A 245 0.16 -12.49 -6.77
C LEU A 245 0.52 -13.93 -6.35
N VAL A 246 0.87 -14.17 -5.08
CA VAL A 246 1.30 -15.50 -4.59
C VAL A 246 0.21 -16.56 -4.76
N GLY A 247 -1.06 -16.19 -4.64
CA GLY A 247 -2.18 -17.10 -4.87
C GLY A 247 -2.33 -17.54 -6.33
N ASP A 248 -1.88 -16.69 -7.26
CA ASP A 248 -2.10 -16.86 -8.70
C ASP A 248 -0.87 -17.34 -9.45
N LEU A 249 0.34 -16.97 -9.00
CA LEU A 249 1.65 -17.24 -9.64
C LEU A 249 2.24 -18.63 -9.31
N GLU A 250 1.84 -19.26 -8.20
CA GLU A 250 2.50 -20.48 -7.67
C GLU A 250 4.05 -20.34 -7.63
N PRO A 251 4.59 -19.34 -6.90
CA PRO A 251 5.99 -18.94 -7.02
C PRO A 251 6.97 -20.07 -6.63
N SER A 252 8.13 -20.05 -7.26
CA SER A 252 9.25 -20.93 -6.93
C SER A 252 9.64 -20.88 -5.45
N GLN A 253 10.19 -21.98 -4.94
CA GLN A 253 10.63 -22.06 -3.53
C GLN A 253 11.62 -20.95 -3.17
N GLU A 254 12.51 -20.58 -4.09
CA GLU A 254 13.46 -19.49 -3.93
C GLU A 254 12.75 -18.15 -3.75
N THR A 255 11.82 -17.80 -4.65
CA THR A 255 11.03 -16.57 -4.57
C THR A 255 10.21 -16.50 -3.27
N MET A 256 9.64 -17.61 -2.84
CA MET A 256 8.92 -17.70 -1.56
C MET A 256 9.84 -17.46 -0.36
N GLN A 257 11.04 -18.05 -0.36
CA GLN A 257 12.04 -17.79 0.70
C GLN A 257 12.49 -16.33 0.70
N ASP A 258 12.62 -15.72 -0.48
CA ASP A 258 13.00 -14.33 -0.59
C ASP A 258 11.94 -13.37 -0.03
N LEU A 259 10.67 -13.62 -0.33
CA LEU A 259 9.53 -12.88 0.22
C LEU A 259 9.49 -12.97 1.74
N LEU A 260 9.65 -14.18 2.29
CA LEU A 260 9.69 -14.39 3.74
C LEU A 260 10.87 -13.67 4.39
N SER A 261 12.05 -13.72 3.76
CA SER A 261 13.25 -13.02 4.22
C SER A 261 13.06 -11.50 4.25
N LEU A 262 12.46 -10.92 3.19
CA LEU A 262 12.14 -9.49 3.15
C LEU A 262 11.11 -9.13 4.24
N LYS A 263 10.04 -9.91 4.38
CA LYS A 263 9.02 -9.73 5.42
C LYS A 263 9.63 -9.73 6.83
N ARG A 264 10.53 -10.68 7.15
CA ARG A 264 11.25 -10.70 8.44
C ARG A 264 12.06 -9.44 8.65
N LYS A 265 12.77 -8.96 7.63
CA LYS A 265 13.62 -7.76 7.73
C LYS A 265 12.78 -6.51 8.02
N ILE A 266 11.66 -6.33 7.34
CA ILE A 266 10.72 -5.22 7.59
C ILE A 266 10.16 -5.28 9.01
N VAL A 267 9.69 -6.45 9.45
CA VAL A 267 9.18 -6.63 10.82
C VAL A 267 10.26 -6.29 11.84
N SER A 268 11.51 -6.71 11.62
CA SER A 268 12.62 -6.38 12.51
C SER A 268 12.92 -4.88 12.56
N ILE A 269 12.76 -4.15 11.45
CA ILE A 269 12.96 -2.69 11.40
C ILE A 269 11.83 -1.99 12.15
N LEU A 270 10.58 -2.36 11.90
CA LEU A 270 9.40 -1.72 12.49
C LEU A 270 9.28 -1.99 14.01
N THR A 271 9.69 -3.17 14.46
CA THR A 271 9.54 -3.58 15.87
C THR A 271 10.81 -3.41 16.70
N GLY A 272 11.98 -3.30 16.06
CA GLY A 272 13.28 -3.37 16.74
C GLY A 272 13.65 -4.77 17.25
N ILE A 273 12.84 -5.81 16.94
CA ILE A 273 13.04 -7.20 17.39
C ILE A 273 13.57 -8.04 16.23
N THR A 274 14.67 -8.74 16.43
CA THR A 274 15.20 -9.68 15.43
C THR A 274 14.29 -10.90 15.30
N VAL A 275 13.73 -11.14 14.11
CA VAL A 275 12.90 -12.31 13.82
C VAL A 275 13.79 -13.46 13.30
N PRO A 276 13.88 -14.61 14.00
CA PRO A 276 14.69 -15.75 13.57
C PRO A 276 14.17 -16.42 12.29
N GLU A 277 15.06 -17.01 11.49
CA GLU A 277 14.69 -17.72 10.25
C GLU A 277 13.75 -18.91 10.46
N ASN A 278 13.81 -19.55 11.64
CA ASN A 278 13.06 -20.77 11.96
C ASN A 278 11.66 -20.50 12.54
N GLU A 279 11.26 -19.24 12.72
CA GLU A 279 9.95 -18.90 13.26
C GLU A 279 8.91 -18.82 12.13
N ALA A 280 7.79 -19.51 12.31
CA ALA A 280 6.71 -19.54 11.32
C ALA A 280 6.03 -18.17 11.26
N LEU A 281 6.28 -17.41 10.19
CA LEU A 281 5.44 -16.29 9.81
C LEU A 281 4.16 -16.89 9.23
N GLY A 282 3.12 -17.04 10.04
CA GLY A 282 1.82 -17.49 9.56
C GLY A 282 1.42 -16.72 8.29
N VAL A 283 1.10 -17.46 7.22
CA VAL A 283 0.45 -16.91 6.03
C VAL A 283 -0.96 -16.55 6.47
N VAL A 284 -1.17 -15.28 6.80
CA VAL A 284 -2.50 -14.71 7.02
C VAL A 284 -2.73 -13.73 5.88
N SER A 285 -3.49 -14.16 4.88
CA SER A 285 -4.21 -13.29 3.96
C SER A 285 -5.68 -13.29 4.39
N PRO A 286 -6.46 -12.20 4.27
CA PRO A 286 -6.15 -10.78 4.21
C PRO A 286 -6.55 -10.08 5.53
N GLY A 287 -5.84 -9.01 5.89
CA GLY A 287 -6.16 -8.21 7.09
C GLY A 287 -4.95 -7.74 7.90
N LEU A 288 -3.72 -7.98 7.43
CA LEU A 288 -2.55 -7.32 7.98
C LEU A 288 -2.45 -5.90 7.40
N GLY A 289 -3.37 -5.03 7.81
CA GLY A 289 -2.94 -3.65 8.06
C GLY A 289 -1.77 -3.71 9.05
N ALA A 290 -0.85 -2.75 8.98
CA ALA A 290 0.33 -2.61 9.85
C ALA A 290 0.06 -2.58 11.39
N SER A 291 -1.12 -3.00 11.83
CA SER A 291 -1.69 -2.95 13.15
C SER A 291 -1.30 -4.10 14.07
N ASP A 292 -1.20 -5.34 13.59
CA ASP A 292 -1.06 -6.52 14.49
C ASP A 292 0.38 -6.88 14.87
N ALA A 293 1.38 -6.42 14.11
CA ALA A 293 2.80 -6.53 14.52
C ALA A 293 3.19 -5.54 15.65
N LEU A 294 2.29 -4.61 16.02
CA LEU A 294 2.50 -3.63 17.08
C LEU A 294 1.92 -4.05 18.45
N LYS A 295 1.41 -5.28 18.58
CA LYS A 295 0.78 -5.77 19.82
C LYS A 295 1.75 -6.08 20.97
N SER A 296 3.05 -5.83 20.84
CA SER A 296 3.97 -5.91 21.98
C SER A 296 5.06 -4.84 21.93
N LEU A 297 4.68 -3.57 21.94
CA LEU A 297 5.60 -2.53 22.40
C LEU A 297 5.70 -2.63 23.92
N TYR A 298 6.85 -3.08 24.43
CA TYR A 298 7.15 -3.09 25.85
C TYR A 298 7.15 -1.65 26.38
N TYR A 299 6.12 -1.30 27.16
CA TYR A 299 6.07 -0.05 27.90
C TYR A 299 6.62 -0.27 29.32
N PRO A 300 7.68 0.45 29.74
CA PRO A 300 8.08 0.44 31.14
C PRO A 300 6.97 1.05 31.99
N SER A 301 6.43 0.26 32.91
CA SER A 301 5.29 0.62 33.77
C SER A 301 5.64 1.57 34.92
N SER A 302 6.89 2.04 35.00
CA SER A 302 7.37 2.96 36.03
C SER A 302 8.57 3.78 35.52
N ASP A 303 8.79 4.94 36.14
CA ASP A 303 9.96 5.81 35.87
C ASP A 303 11.29 5.10 36.12
N GLU A 304 11.33 4.13 37.05
CA GLU A 304 12.51 3.29 37.32
C GLU A 304 12.81 2.31 36.18
N ALA A 305 11.78 1.78 35.51
CA ALA A 305 11.95 0.90 34.35
C ALA A 305 12.41 1.69 33.10
N LEU A 306 12.07 2.98 33.01
CA LEU A 306 12.54 3.90 31.97
C LEU A 306 14.01 4.29 32.16
N GLU A 307 14.45 4.50 33.41
CA GLU A 307 15.87 4.75 33.76
C GLU A 307 16.75 3.51 33.50
N ALA A 308 16.26 2.31 33.80
CA ALA A 308 16.97 1.06 33.53
C ALA A 308 17.17 0.81 32.02
N ALA A 309 16.20 1.20 31.17
CA ALA A 309 16.31 1.11 29.71
C ALA A 309 17.30 2.13 29.12
N ARG A 310 17.57 3.24 29.83
CA ARG A 310 18.53 4.29 29.43
C ARG A 310 19.96 4.01 29.90
N GLY A 311 20.16 3.04 30.79
CA GLY A 311 21.45 2.71 31.38
C GLY A 311 22.19 1.58 30.66
N ARG A 312 22.96 1.88 29.62
CA ARG A 312 24.27 1.23 29.43
C ARG A 312 25.38 2.28 29.32
N PRO A 313 26.54 2.05 29.97
CA PRO A 313 27.50 3.09 30.26
C PRO A 313 28.45 3.33 29.09
N ASN A 314 28.89 4.59 28.94
CA ASN A 314 30.15 4.88 28.30
C ASN A 314 31.30 4.20 29.07
N THR A 315 31.84 3.15 28.47
CA THR A 315 33.28 2.86 28.42
C THR A 315 33.61 2.31 27.05
#